data_AF-A0A7C4U0F2-F1
#
_entry.id   AF-A0A7C4U0F2-F1
#
_cell.length_a   1.000
_cell.length_b   1.000
_cell.length_c   1.000
_cell.angle_alpha   90.00
_cell.angle_beta   90.00
_cell.angle_gamma   90.00
#
_symmetry.space_group_name_H-M   'P 1'
#
loop_
_entity.id
_entity.type
_entity.pdbx_description
1 polymer ?
#
loop_
_entity_poly.entity_id
_entity_poly.type
_entity_poly.pdbx_seq_one_letter_code
_entity_poly.pdbx_strand_id
1 'polypeptide(L)'
;MEVRSLKFDGEVLHILDQRFLPFEAIDVECKNEKDVWDAINKMKIRGAPAIGVAAAYGMYIGLRDFSGDTNAFIEKAKQLKSYLDSARPTAVNLAWATERVLDKILENKDKSVEELKEIVLKEAKLIEQEDAERNFRIGEFGSELFSEGDTIMTICNTGELATV
;
A
#
# COMPACT_ATOMS: atom_id res chain seq x y z
N MET A 1 4.42 19.95 -10.64
CA MET A 1 3.93 18.59 -10.93
C MET A 1 3.97 17.87 -9.59
N GLU A 2 2.83 17.46 -9.07
CA GLU A 2 2.74 16.78 -7.76
C GLU A 2 3.26 15.35 -7.94
N VAL A 3 4.32 14.97 -7.22
CA VAL A 3 5.02 13.69 -7.40
C VAL A 3 4.56 12.74 -6.30
N ARG A 4 3.56 11.90 -6.61
CA ARG A 4 3.05 10.90 -5.69
C ARG A 4 3.73 9.55 -5.89
N SER A 5 3.96 8.83 -4.80
CA SER A 5 4.57 7.49 -4.83
C SER A 5 3.68 6.46 -5.52
N LEU A 6 2.36 6.57 -5.33
CA LEU A 6 1.33 5.73 -5.92
C LEU A 6 0.01 6.49 -6.07
N LYS A 7 -0.90 5.95 -6.91
CA LYS A 7 -2.29 6.41 -7.04
C LYS A 7 -3.17 5.24 -7.48
N PHE A 8 -4.29 5.04 -6.80
CA PHE A 8 -5.32 4.10 -7.24
C PHE A 8 -6.49 4.86 -7.90
N ASP A 9 -6.89 4.49 -9.12
CA ASP A 9 -7.96 5.19 -9.86
C ASP A 9 -9.34 4.50 -9.77
N GLY A 10 -9.42 3.37 -9.08
CA GLY A 10 -10.61 2.52 -9.02
C GLY A 10 -10.43 1.18 -9.75
N GLU A 11 -9.50 1.11 -10.69
CA GLU A 11 -9.22 -0.08 -11.49
C GLU A 11 -7.72 -0.41 -11.53
N VAL A 12 -6.84 0.57 -11.68
CA VAL A 12 -5.40 0.37 -11.80
C VAL A 12 -4.69 1.07 -10.65
N LEU A 13 -3.71 0.38 -10.07
CA LEU A 13 -2.76 1.01 -9.16
C LEU A 13 -1.57 1.51 -9.99
N HIS A 14 -1.44 2.82 -10.06
CA HIS A 14 -0.31 3.50 -10.67
C HIS A 14 0.80 3.66 -9.62
N ILE A 15 2.03 3.30 -9.98
CA ILE A 15 3.21 3.42 -9.14
C ILE A 15 4.27 4.22 -9.88
N LEU A 16 4.85 5.21 -9.22
CA LEU A 16 6.03 5.89 -9.74
C LEU A 16 7.26 5.00 -9.57
N ASP A 17 7.95 4.63 -10.66
CA ASP A 17 9.18 3.86 -10.60
C ASP A 17 10.34 4.72 -10.08
N GLN A 18 10.56 4.64 -8.77
CA GLN A 18 11.54 5.46 -8.07
C GLN A 18 12.99 5.13 -8.43
N ARG A 19 13.25 4.06 -9.20
CA ARG A 19 14.61 3.67 -9.60
C ARG A 19 15.22 4.63 -10.63
N PHE A 20 14.39 5.36 -11.36
CA PHE A 20 14.81 6.28 -12.42
C PHE A 20 14.84 7.75 -11.97
N LEU A 21 14.32 8.06 -10.78
CA LEU A 21 14.44 9.38 -10.19
C LEU A 21 15.92 9.71 -9.86
N PRO A 22 16.33 10.98 -9.99
CA PRO A 22 15.52 12.15 -10.37
C PRO A 22 15.45 12.42 -11.88
N PHE A 23 15.99 11.52 -12.71
CA PHE A 23 16.17 11.78 -14.15
C PHE A 23 14.90 11.55 -14.96
N GLU A 24 14.09 10.56 -14.59
CA GLU A 24 12.87 10.20 -15.30
C GLU A 24 11.76 9.80 -14.32
N ALA A 25 10.55 10.26 -14.60
CA ALA A 25 9.35 9.89 -13.87
C ALA A 25 8.55 8.89 -14.71
N ILE A 26 8.68 7.60 -14.38
CA ILE A 26 8.00 6.51 -15.11
C ILE A 26 6.82 6.03 -14.29
N ASP A 27 5.62 6.10 -14.89
CA ASP A 27 4.40 5.53 -14.32
C ASP A 27 4.28 4.05 -14.67
N VAL A 28 4.03 3.22 -13.66
CA VAL A 28 3.89 1.77 -13.78
C VAL A 28 2.48 1.37 -13.38
N GLU A 29 1.72 0.89 -14.36
CA GLU A 29 0.39 0.33 -14.14
C GLU A 29 0.47 -1.06 -13.51
N CYS A 30 -0.20 -1.24 -12.38
CA CYS A 30 -0.38 -2.54 -11.74
C CYS A 30 -1.84 -2.96 -11.86
N LYS A 31 -2.10 -3.97 -12.70
CA LYS A 31 -3.46 -4.44 -13.07
C LYS A 31 -3.83 -5.75 -12.39
N ASN A 32 -2.84 -6.47 -11.86
CA ASN A 32 -3.00 -7.72 -11.14
C ASN A 32 -2.03 -7.80 -9.95
N GLU A 33 -2.19 -8.80 -9.11
CA GLU A 33 -1.37 -9.01 -7.91
C GLU A 33 0.13 -9.22 -8.21
N LYS A 34 0.47 -9.75 -9.39
CA LYS A 34 1.86 -9.99 -9.78
C LYS A 34 2.58 -8.70 -10.13
N ASP A 35 1.86 -7.73 -10.71
CA ASP A 35 2.42 -6.40 -11.00
C ASP A 35 2.77 -5.67 -9.71
N VAL A 36 1.86 -5.71 -8.71
CA VAL A 36 2.09 -5.13 -7.38
C VAL A 36 3.26 -5.81 -6.68
N TRP A 37 3.28 -7.15 -6.70
CA TRP A 37 4.38 -7.94 -6.16
C TRP A 37 5.72 -7.56 -6.81
N ASP A 38 5.76 -7.46 -8.15
CA ASP A 38 6.96 -7.08 -8.91
C ASP A 38 7.41 -5.66 -8.58
N ALA A 39 6.48 -4.72 -8.45
CA ALA A 39 6.77 -3.34 -8.09
C ALA A 39 7.43 -3.24 -6.71
N ILE A 40 6.93 -4.00 -5.72
CA ILE A 40 7.50 -4.06 -4.36
C ILE A 40 8.85 -4.78 -4.37
N ASN A 41 8.92 -5.97 -4.97
CA ASN A 41 10.12 -6.81 -4.98
C ASN A 41 11.29 -6.15 -5.73
N LYS A 42 11.03 -5.53 -6.88
CA LYS A 42 12.05 -4.81 -7.66
C LYS A 42 12.30 -3.39 -7.16
N MET A 43 11.69 -2.97 -6.06
CA MET A 43 11.83 -1.64 -5.48
C MET A 43 11.47 -0.51 -6.46
N LYS A 44 10.49 -0.74 -7.36
CA LYS A 44 9.86 0.36 -8.13
C LYS A 44 9.16 1.30 -7.17
N ILE A 45 8.48 0.72 -6.16
CA ILE A 45 7.99 1.41 -4.98
C ILE A 45 8.84 1.04 -3.76
N ARG A 46 9.15 2.03 -2.91
CA ARG A 46 9.91 1.85 -1.68
C ARG A 46 9.52 2.89 -0.65
N GLY A 47 9.93 2.65 0.60
CA GLY A 47 9.39 3.34 1.78
C GLY A 47 8.40 2.42 2.48
N ALA A 48 8.58 2.21 3.78
CA ALA A 48 7.78 1.22 4.50
C ALA A 48 6.27 1.55 4.44
N PRO A 49 5.84 2.81 4.62
CA PRO A 49 4.44 3.17 4.44
C PRO A 49 3.91 2.98 3.01
N ALA A 50 4.60 3.47 1.99
CA ALA A 50 4.18 3.31 0.59
C ALA A 50 4.06 1.84 0.16
N ILE A 51 4.97 0.98 0.64
CA ILE A 51 4.87 -0.48 0.41
C ILE A 51 3.63 -1.06 1.08
N GLY A 52 3.30 -0.65 2.30
CA GLY A 52 2.11 -1.11 3.02
C GLY A 52 0.83 -0.76 2.26
N VAL A 53 0.70 0.49 1.81
CA VAL A 53 -0.46 0.95 1.04
C VAL A 53 -0.55 0.23 -0.31
N ALA A 54 0.57 0.07 -1.02
CA ALA A 54 0.60 -0.68 -2.28
C ALA A 54 0.17 -2.14 -2.08
N ALA A 55 0.60 -2.80 -1.00
CA ALA A 55 0.21 -4.16 -0.68
C ALA A 55 -1.29 -4.28 -0.32
N ALA A 56 -1.86 -3.29 0.38
CA ALA A 56 -3.29 -3.24 0.66
C ALA A 56 -4.12 -3.14 -0.63
N TYR A 57 -3.70 -2.29 -1.58
CA TYR A 57 -4.30 -2.25 -2.91
C TYR A 57 -4.06 -3.54 -3.71
N GLY A 58 -2.90 -4.18 -3.55
CA GLY A 58 -2.61 -5.50 -4.11
C GLY A 58 -3.59 -6.58 -3.65
N MET A 59 -4.01 -6.55 -2.37
CA MET A 59 -5.06 -7.43 -1.86
C MET A 59 -6.38 -7.21 -2.59
N TYR A 60 -6.80 -5.96 -2.77
CA TYR A 60 -8.02 -5.63 -3.53
C TYR A 60 -7.94 -6.11 -4.98
N ILE A 61 -6.87 -5.75 -5.69
CA ILE A 61 -6.67 -6.08 -7.10
C ILE A 61 -6.69 -7.61 -7.31
N GLY A 62 -6.07 -8.38 -6.44
CA GLY A 62 -6.06 -9.84 -6.54
C GLY A 62 -7.37 -10.55 -6.14
N LEU A 63 -8.33 -9.83 -5.55
CA LEU A 63 -9.61 -10.36 -5.06
C LEU A 63 -10.84 -9.83 -5.81
N ARG A 64 -10.76 -8.67 -6.46
CA ARG A 64 -11.93 -7.98 -7.06
C ARG A 64 -12.68 -8.81 -8.11
N ASP A 65 -11.96 -9.65 -8.85
CA ASP A 65 -12.52 -10.48 -9.92
C ASP A 65 -12.84 -11.91 -9.46
N PHE A 66 -12.69 -12.20 -8.16
CA PHE A 66 -12.97 -13.52 -7.62
C PHE A 66 -14.45 -13.88 -7.77
N SER A 67 -14.72 -15.12 -8.18
CA SER A 67 -16.05 -15.71 -8.22
C SER A 67 -16.04 -17.03 -7.43
N GLY A 68 -17.00 -17.20 -6.51
CA GLY A 68 -17.09 -18.40 -5.68
C GLY A 68 -17.89 -18.13 -4.41
N ASP A 69 -17.83 -19.05 -3.47
CA ASP A 69 -18.40 -18.85 -2.14
C ASP A 69 -17.43 -18.09 -1.20
N THR A 70 -17.96 -17.64 -0.07
CA THR A 70 -17.21 -16.87 0.92
C THR A 70 -16.02 -17.63 1.51
N ASN A 71 -16.12 -18.96 1.68
CA ASN A 71 -15.01 -19.75 2.20
C ASN A 71 -13.85 -19.78 1.21
N ALA A 72 -14.14 -19.98 -0.07
CA ALA A 72 -13.15 -19.96 -1.14
C ALA A 72 -12.52 -18.56 -1.30
N PHE A 73 -13.30 -17.48 -1.11
CA PHE A 73 -12.79 -16.11 -1.10
C PHE A 73 -11.77 -15.90 0.04
N ILE A 74 -12.08 -16.36 1.25
CA ILE A 74 -11.19 -16.28 2.42
C ILE A 74 -9.89 -17.07 2.18
N GLU A 75 -9.98 -18.28 1.63
CA GLU A 75 -8.78 -19.07 1.31
C GLU A 75 -7.91 -18.39 0.23
N LYS A 76 -8.53 -17.81 -0.80
CA LYS A 76 -7.82 -17.00 -1.79
C LYS A 76 -7.14 -15.79 -1.14
N ALA A 77 -7.80 -15.11 -0.21
CA ALA A 77 -7.23 -13.97 0.51
C ALA A 77 -6.00 -14.37 1.35
N LYS A 78 -6.04 -15.51 2.06
CA LYS A 78 -4.89 -16.04 2.80
C LYS A 78 -3.69 -16.36 1.90
N GLN A 79 -3.97 -16.97 0.74
CA GLN A 79 -2.93 -17.27 -0.25
C GLN A 79 -2.34 -15.99 -0.85
N LEU A 80 -3.20 -15.02 -1.18
CA LEU A 80 -2.78 -13.73 -1.75
C LEU A 80 -1.93 -12.94 -0.77
N LYS A 81 -2.33 -12.88 0.51
CA LYS A 81 -1.51 -12.32 1.58
C LYS A 81 -0.12 -12.94 1.60
N SER A 82 -0.05 -14.27 1.69
CA SER A 82 1.23 -14.99 1.74
C SER A 82 2.11 -14.70 0.52
N TYR A 83 1.50 -14.57 -0.66
CA TYR A 83 2.17 -14.22 -1.89
C TYR A 83 2.73 -12.78 -1.86
N LEU A 84 1.91 -11.78 -1.51
CA LEU A 84 2.35 -10.38 -1.43
C LEU A 84 3.43 -10.18 -0.35
N ASP A 85 3.28 -10.81 0.81
CA ASP A 85 4.27 -10.79 1.91
C ASP A 85 5.63 -11.35 1.48
N SER A 86 5.63 -12.28 0.52
CA SER A 86 6.86 -12.86 -0.02
C SER A 86 7.68 -11.88 -0.87
N ALA A 87 7.10 -10.75 -1.29
CA ALA A 87 7.82 -9.76 -2.10
C ALA A 87 9.02 -9.19 -1.34
N ARG A 88 8.84 -8.92 -0.03
CA ARG A 88 9.89 -8.42 0.88
C ARG A 88 9.61 -8.90 2.31
N PRO A 89 10.07 -10.09 2.71
CA PRO A 89 9.69 -10.71 4.00
C PRO A 89 10.05 -9.92 5.27
N THR A 90 10.98 -8.97 5.18
CA THR A 90 11.38 -8.10 6.29
C THR A 90 10.61 -6.78 6.36
N ALA A 91 9.73 -6.49 5.38
CA ALA A 91 8.93 -5.28 5.35
C ALA A 91 7.71 -5.41 6.27
N VAL A 92 7.87 -5.01 7.53
CA VAL A 92 6.82 -5.12 8.56
C VAL A 92 5.53 -4.40 8.14
N ASN A 93 5.62 -3.21 7.54
CA ASN A 93 4.45 -2.47 7.07
C ASN A 93 3.70 -3.18 5.93
N LEU A 94 4.39 -3.99 5.13
CA LEU A 94 3.76 -4.83 4.11
C LEU A 94 2.89 -5.87 4.79
N ALA A 95 3.50 -6.70 5.66
CA ALA A 95 2.82 -7.77 6.36
C ALA A 95 1.68 -7.23 7.27
N TRP A 96 1.89 -6.07 7.90
CA TRP A 96 0.85 -5.39 8.68
C TRP A 96 -0.37 -5.02 7.82
N ALA A 97 -0.15 -4.44 6.64
CA ALA A 97 -1.23 -4.00 5.78
C ALA A 97 -2.04 -5.17 5.21
N THR A 98 -1.36 -6.22 4.74
CA THR A 98 -2.03 -7.42 4.20
C THR A 98 -2.76 -8.20 5.30
N GLU A 99 -2.20 -8.28 6.51
CA GLU A 99 -2.88 -8.87 7.68
C GLU A 99 -4.11 -8.06 8.06
N ARG A 100 -4.01 -6.73 8.17
CA ARG A 100 -5.13 -5.86 8.50
C ARG A 100 -6.30 -6.02 7.52
N VAL A 101 -6.01 -6.12 6.22
CA VAL A 101 -7.04 -6.38 5.20
C VAL A 101 -7.64 -7.78 5.38
N LEU A 102 -6.82 -8.80 5.61
CA LEU A 102 -7.30 -10.17 5.85
C LEU A 102 -8.20 -10.24 7.10
N ASP A 103 -7.81 -9.60 8.20
CA ASP A 103 -8.58 -9.53 9.44
C ASP A 103 -9.96 -8.90 9.17
N LYS A 104 -10.04 -7.84 8.37
CA LYS A 104 -11.34 -7.25 7.97
C LYS A 104 -12.23 -8.21 7.19
N ILE A 105 -11.66 -9.06 6.34
CA ILE A 105 -12.42 -10.12 5.67
C ILE A 105 -12.94 -11.11 6.71
N LEU A 106 -12.09 -11.56 7.64
CA LEU A 106 -12.45 -12.56 8.65
C LEU A 106 -13.50 -12.06 9.66
N GLU A 107 -13.44 -10.78 10.04
CA GLU A 107 -14.43 -10.10 10.88
C GLU A 107 -15.83 -10.03 10.22
N ASN A 108 -15.90 -10.15 8.88
CA ASN A 108 -17.12 -10.00 8.09
C ASN A 108 -17.45 -11.27 7.28
N LYS A 109 -16.99 -12.44 7.72
CA LYS A 109 -17.11 -13.73 7.00
C LYS A 109 -18.54 -14.21 6.73
N ASP A 110 -19.53 -13.59 7.36
CA ASP A 110 -20.96 -13.84 7.18
C ASP A 110 -21.57 -13.07 5.98
N LYS A 111 -20.80 -12.15 5.38
CA LYS A 111 -21.23 -11.36 4.22
C LYS A 111 -21.01 -12.08 2.88
N SER A 112 -21.68 -11.57 1.85
CA SER A 112 -21.47 -11.99 0.47
C SER A 112 -20.07 -11.64 -0.04
N VAL A 113 -19.64 -12.31 -1.11
CA VAL A 113 -18.34 -12.04 -1.75
C VAL A 113 -18.26 -10.60 -2.27
N GLU A 114 -19.35 -10.07 -2.81
CA GLU A 114 -19.46 -8.70 -3.30
C GLU A 114 -19.25 -7.69 -2.17
N GLU A 115 -19.92 -7.87 -1.03
CA GLU A 115 -19.72 -7.02 0.14
C GLU A 115 -18.29 -7.12 0.70
N LEU A 116 -17.68 -8.31 0.67
CA LEU A 116 -16.30 -8.50 1.09
C LEU A 116 -15.32 -7.75 0.18
N LYS A 117 -15.54 -7.74 -1.14
CA LYS A 117 -14.71 -6.96 -2.08
C LYS A 117 -14.78 -5.46 -1.78
N GLU A 118 -15.97 -4.95 -1.44
CA GLU A 118 -16.14 -3.55 -1.03
C GLU A 118 -15.42 -3.25 0.28
N ILE A 119 -15.46 -4.17 1.25
CA ILE A 119 -14.72 -4.04 2.51
C ILE A 119 -13.22 -3.99 2.27
N VAL A 120 -12.69 -4.86 1.41
CA VAL A 120 -11.25 -4.88 1.06
C VAL A 120 -10.84 -3.55 0.43
N LEU A 121 -11.61 -3.02 -0.53
CA LEU A 121 -11.32 -1.72 -1.13
C LEU A 121 -11.36 -0.58 -0.11
N LYS A 122 -12.38 -0.58 0.74
CA LYS A 122 -12.55 0.43 1.79
C LYS A 122 -11.38 0.39 2.77
N GLU A 123 -10.93 -0.78 3.16
CA GLU A 123 -9.81 -0.93 4.09
C GLU A 123 -8.49 -0.48 3.46
N ALA A 124 -8.24 -0.79 2.19
CA ALA A 124 -7.06 -0.30 1.48
C ALA A 124 -7.02 1.24 1.40
N LYS A 125 -8.16 1.88 1.08
CA LYS A 125 -8.31 3.34 1.10
C LYS A 125 -8.13 3.93 2.50
N LEU A 126 -8.62 3.24 3.53
CA LEU A 126 -8.48 3.69 4.92
C LEU A 126 -7.01 3.66 5.36
N ILE A 127 -6.26 2.61 4.99
CA ILE A 127 -4.83 2.52 5.27
C ILE A 127 -4.06 3.67 4.61
N GLU A 128 -4.40 4.02 3.35
CA GLU A 128 -3.83 5.19 2.66
C GLU A 128 -4.13 6.50 3.39
N GLN A 129 -5.41 6.73 3.74
CA GLN A 129 -5.85 7.95 4.44
C GLN A 129 -5.18 8.09 5.81
N GLU A 130 -5.14 7.02 6.60
CA GLU A 130 -4.53 7.04 7.92
C GLU A 130 -3.01 7.28 7.85
N ASP A 131 -2.33 6.80 6.80
CA ASP A 131 -0.90 7.10 6.63
C ASP A 131 -0.68 8.59 6.35
N ALA A 132 -1.44 9.19 5.43
CA ALA A 132 -1.37 10.61 5.13
C ALA A 132 -1.64 11.47 6.38
N GLU A 133 -2.69 11.15 7.15
CA GLU A 133 -3.01 11.83 8.42
C GLU A 133 -1.90 11.68 9.45
N ARG A 134 -1.32 10.48 9.57
CA ARG A 134 -0.23 10.21 10.51
C ARG A 134 1.02 10.99 10.13
N ASN A 135 1.36 11.05 8.85
CA ASN A 135 2.52 11.81 8.36
C ASN A 135 2.36 13.31 8.64
N PHE A 136 1.15 13.85 8.42
CA PHE A 136 0.85 15.25 8.76
C PHE A 136 1.04 15.52 10.25
N ARG A 137 0.49 14.68 11.13
CA ARG A 137 0.64 14.84 12.59
C ARG A 137 2.09 14.67 13.05
N ILE A 138 2.84 13.72 12.49
CA ILE A 138 4.28 13.58 12.78
C ILE A 138 5.02 14.86 12.39
N GLY A 139 4.69 15.45 11.24
CA GLY A 139 5.26 16.74 10.81
C GLY A 139 4.89 17.89 11.74
N GLU A 140 3.62 17.99 12.12
CA GLU A 140 3.11 19.01 13.05
C GLU A 140 3.86 18.96 14.39
N PHE A 141 3.79 17.83 15.10
CA PHE A 141 4.48 17.67 16.39
C PHE A 141 6.00 17.72 16.28
N GLY A 142 6.57 17.15 15.22
CA GLY A 142 8.01 17.13 15.00
C GLY A 142 8.58 18.51 14.70
N SER A 143 7.81 19.38 14.05
CA SER A 143 8.23 20.75 13.73
C SER A 143 8.48 21.61 14.98
N GLU A 144 7.79 21.32 16.09
CA GLU A 144 7.98 22.02 17.37
C GLU A 144 9.37 21.78 17.99
N LEU A 145 10.11 20.77 17.51
CA LEU A 145 11.46 20.47 17.99
C LEU A 145 12.55 21.33 17.33
N PHE A 146 12.20 22.10 16.29
CA PHE A 146 13.14 22.86 15.48
C PHE A 146 12.77 24.35 15.47
N SER A 147 13.78 25.18 15.29
CA SER A 147 13.64 26.64 15.16
C SER A 147 14.01 27.10 13.76
N GLU A 148 13.55 28.31 13.41
CA GLU A 148 13.95 28.95 12.17
C GLU A 148 15.48 29.12 12.12
N GLY A 149 16.09 28.68 11.01
CA GLY A 149 17.54 28.72 10.79
C GLY A 149 18.28 27.45 11.21
N ASP A 150 17.61 26.46 11.81
CA ASP A 150 18.23 25.17 12.12
C ASP A 150 18.66 24.42 10.86
N THR A 151 19.81 23.73 10.95
CA THR A 151 20.27 22.81 9.91
C THR A 151 19.99 21.37 10.35
N ILE A 152 19.12 20.69 9.61
CA ILE A 152 18.69 19.32 9.93
C ILE A 152 19.46 18.32 9.07
N MET A 153 20.06 17.32 9.71
CA MET A 153 20.65 16.16 9.04
C MET A 153 19.64 15.01 9.04
N THR A 154 19.47 14.35 7.89
CA THR A 154 18.63 13.16 7.73
C THR A 154 19.37 12.08 6.93
N ILE A 155 18.82 10.87 6.92
CA ILE A 155 19.36 9.72 6.18
C ILE A 155 18.23 9.05 5.38
N CYS A 156 18.56 8.55 4.19
CA CYS A 156 17.63 7.94 3.24
C CYS A 156 16.61 8.97 2.69
N ASN A 157 15.43 8.48 2.29
CA ASN A 157 14.30 9.27 1.84
C ASN A 157 13.06 8.83 2.62
N THR A 158 12.53 9.73 3.45
CA THR A 158 11.36 9.52 4.32
C THR A 158 10.28 10.58 4.09
N GLY A 159 10.30 11.21 2.91
CA GLY A 159 9.27 12.18 2.49
C GLY A 159 8.19 11.52 1.62
N GLU A 160 7.49 12.33 0.83
CA GLU A 160 6.31 11.96 0.00
C GLU A 160 6.54 10.76 -0.94
N LEU A 161 7.78 10.53 -1.40
CA LEU A 161 8.11 9.35 -2.21
C LEU A 161 8.09 8.03 -1.41
N ALA A 162 8.30 8.08 -0.10
CA ALA A 162 8.31 6.91 0.78
C ALA A 162 6.99 6.68 1.52
N THR A 163 6.05 7.61 1.37
CA THR A 163 4.74 7.64 2.01
C THR A 163 3.62 7.90 0.99
N VAL A 164 2.39 8.12 1.46
CA VAL A 164 1.23 8.53 0.66
C VAL A 164 0.58 9.79 1.19
#